data_AF-J3HYE9-F1
#
_entry.id   AF-J3HYE9-F1
#
_cell.length_a   1.000
_cell.length_b   1.000
_cell.length_c   1.000
_cell.angle_alpha   90.00
_cell.angle_beta   90.00
_cell.angle_gamma   90.00
#
_symmetry.space_group_name_H-M   'P 1'
#
loop_
_entity.id
_entity.type
_entity.pdbx_description
1 polymer ?
#
loop_
_entity_poly.entity_id
_entity_poly.type
_entity_poly.pdbx_seq_one_letter_code
_entity_poly.pdbx_strand_id
1 'polypeptide(L)'
;MSQFFEIHPDNPQLRLIKQAAQIIHKGGLVALPTDSCYALVCQLDNKDAVERVRRIRGVDDKHHLTLLCRDLSEIAVYAKVDNRQYRLVK
;
A
#
# COMPACT_ATOMS: atom_id res chain seq x y z
N MET A 1 -11.05 17.38 -2.13
CA MET A 1 -10.04 17.83 -3.11
C MET A 1 -8.79 16.99 -2.91
N SER A 2 -8.20 16.42 -3.95
CA SER A 2 -6.96 15.64 -3.84
C SER A 2 -5.74 16.57 -3.79
N GLN A 3 -4.69 16.12 -3.11
CA GLN A 3 -3.38 16.76 -3.14
C GLN A 3 -2.50 16.02 -4.15
N PHE A 4 -1.75 16.75 -4.97
CA PHE A 4 -0.81 16.18 -5.94
C PHE A 4 0.63 16.43 -5.49
N PHE A 5 1.45 15.39 -5.47
CA PHE A 5 2.87 15.46 -5.20
C PHE A 5 3.64 15.01 -6.42
N GLU A 6 4.47 15.90 -6.95
CA GLU A 6 5.49 15.56 -7.93
C GLU A 6 6.73 15.07 -7.20
N ILE A 7 7.04 13.78 -7.34
CA ILE A 7 8.14 13.11 -6.64
C ILE A 7 9.09 12.55 -7.70
N HIS A 8 10.39 12.78 -7.53
CA HIS A 8 11.38 12.21 -8.45
C HIS A 8 11.43 10.68 -8.27
N PRO A 9 11.33 9.88 -9.33
CA PRO A 9 11.24 8.42 -9.21
C PRO A 9 12.52 7.79 -8.65
N ASP A 10 13.70 8.21 -9.12
CA ASP A 10 14.98 7.62 -8.70
C ASP A 10 15.57 8.23 -7.41
N ASN A 11 15.11 9.42 -7.02
CA ASN A 11 15.62 10.16 -5.86
C ASN A 11 14.48 10.90 -5.14
N PRO A 12 13.55 10.16 -4.53
CA PRO A 12 12.31 10.71 -4.00
C PRO A 12 12.58 11.69 -2.85
N GLN A 13 11.94 12.85 -2.90
CA GLN A 13 12.10 13.89 -1.89
C GLN A 13 11.47 13.43 -0.56
N LEU A 14 12.30 13.15 0.44
CA LEU A 14 11.86 12.60 1.73
C LEU A 14 10.77 13.43 2.42
N ARG A 15 10.78 14.76 2.24
CA ARG A 15 9.74 15.66 2.77
C ARG A 15 8.35 15.31 2.22
N LEU A 16 8.24 15.05 0.92
CA LEU A 16 6.98 14.72 0.26
C LEU A 16 6.51 13.30 0.63
N ILE A 17 7.44 12.35 0.72
CA ILE A 17 7.16 10.99 1.21
C ILE A 17 6.59 11.03 2.64
N LYS A 18 7.19 11.81 3.53
CA LYS A 18 6.69 12.00 4.90
C LYS A 18 5.28 12.59 4.93
N GLN A 19 4.98 13.54 4.05
CA GLN A 19 3.63 14.12 3.94
C GLN A 19 2.61 13.08 3.45
N ALA A 20 2.96 12.28 2.44
CA ALA A 20 2.11 11.19 1.96
C ALA A 20 1.86 10.14 3.06
N ALA A 21 2.90 9.73 3.79
CA ALA A 21 2.77 8.81 4.92
C ALA A 21 1.86 9.38 6.03
N GLN A 22 1.98 10.67 6.36
CA GLN A 22 1.08 11.33 7.32
C GLN A 22 -0.38 11.33 6.86
N ILE A 23 -0.66 11.46 5.56
CA ILE A 23 -2.01 11.35 5.02
C ILE A 23 -2.56 9.94 5.26
N ILE A 24 -1.76 8.90 5.00
CA ILE A 24 -2.14 7.50 5.24
C ILE A 24 -2.44 7.28 6.73
N HIS A 25 -1.55 7.72 7.63
CA HIS A 25 -1.73 7.59 9.09
C HIS A 25 -2.94 8.35 9.64
N LYS A 26 -3.44 9.36 8.92
CA LYS A 26 -4.67 10.09 9.27
C LYS A 26 -5.93 9.46 8.67
N GLY A 27 -5.85 8.23 8.12
CA GLY A 27 -6.96 7.55 7.46
C GLY A 27 -7.25 8.02 6.03
N GLY A 28 -6.30 8.74 5.43
CA GLY A 28 -6.36 9.14 4.04
C GLY A 28 -6.04 7.99 3.08
N LEU A 29 -6.39 8.18 1.81
CA LEU A 29 -6.02 7.29 0.71
C LEU A 29 -4.96 7.99 -0.14
N VAL A 30 -3.98 7.23 -0.62
CA VAL A 30 -2.93 7.71 -1.51
C VAL A 30 -2.87 6.82 -2.74
N ALA A 31 -2.80 7.43 -3.92
CA ALA A 31 -2.40 6.72 -5.13
C ALA A 31 -0.88 6.87 -5.27
N LEU A 32 -0.13 5.77 -5.25
CA LEU A 32 1.34 5.78 -5.37
C LEU A 32 1.80 4.90 -6.53
N PRO A 33 2.93 5.24 -7.18
CA PRO A 33 3.51 4.39 -8.20
C PRO A 33 4.17 3.15 -7.58
N THR A 34 4.06 2.01 -8.25
CA THR A 34 4.90 0.83 -8.01
C THR A 34 5.65 0.48 -9.32
N ASP A 35 6.48 -0.55 -9.25
CA ASP A 35 7.13 -1.17 -10.42
C ASP A 35 6.15 -1.70 -11.48
N SER A 36 4.93 -2.06 -11.06
CA SER A 36 3.92 -2.70 -11.92
C SER A 36 2.87 -1.71 -12.44
N CYS A 37 2.32 -0.85 -11.57
CA CYS A 37 1.27 0.12 -11.88
C CYS A 37 1.07 1.05 -10.67
N TYR A 38 0.14 2.02 -10.78
CA TYR A 38 -0.31 2.75 -9.59
C TYR A 38 -1.15 1.86 -8.67
N ALA A 39 -0.89 1.97 -7.36
CA ALA A 39 -1.66 1.32 -6.31
C ALA A 39 -2.43 2.36 -5.49
N LEU A 40 -3.66 2.03 -5.11
CA LEU A 40 -4.44 2.79 -4.15
C LEU A 40 -4.23 2.20 -2.76
N VAL A 41 -3.63 2.98 -1.86
CA VAL A 41 -3.19 2.52 -0.55
C VAL A 41 -3.87 3.28 0.58
N CYS A 42 -4.02 2.59 1.71
CA CYS A 42 -4.55 3.15 2.95
C CYS A 42 -3.92 2.42 4.14
N GLN A 43 -4.19 2.89 5.35
CA GLN A 43 -3.76 2.21 6.57
C GLN A 43 -4.54 0.90 6.76
N LEU A 44 -3.81 -0.19 7.02
CA LEU A 44 -4.35 -1.55 7.12
C LEU A 44 -5.52 -1.67 8.10
N ASP A 45 -5.37 -1.14 9.32
CA ASP A 45 -6.35 -1.32 10.39
C ASP A 45 -7.49 -0.28 10.34
N ASN A 46 -7.58 0.51 9.26
CA ASN A 46 -8.63 1.49 9.09
C ASN A 46 -9.75 0.93 8.21
N LYS A 47 -10.79 0.37 8.87
CA LYS A 47 -11.95 -0.22 8.20
C LYS A 47 -12.61 0.74 7.19
N ASP A 48 -12.82 1.99 7.58
CA ASP A 48 -13.46 2.99 6.71
C ASP A 48 -12.63 3.29 5.47
N ALA A 49 -11.29 3.32 5.61
CA ALA A 49 -10.39 3.53 4.49
C ALA A 49 -10.37 2.33 3.54
N VAL A 50 -10.41 1.10 4.06
CA VAL A 50 -10.51 -0.13 3.27
C VAL A 50 -11.81 -0.17 2.46
N GLU A 51 -12.95 0.16 3.08
CA GLU A 51 -14.24 0.24 2.38
C GLU A 51 -14.22 1.28 1.25
N ARG A 52 -13.54 2.41 1.45
CA ARG A 52 -13.34 3.41 0.40
C ARG A 52 -12.48 2.88 -0.74
N VAL A 53 -11.41 2.12 -0.44
CA VAL A 53 -10.59 1.45 -1.47
C VAL A 53 -11.44 0.49 -2.29
N ARG A 54 -12.25 -0.36 -1.64
CA ARG A 54 -13.16 -1.29 -2.33
C ARG A 54 -14.14 -0.57 -3.24
N ARG A 55 -14.79 0.49 -2.74
CA ARG A 55 -15.72 1.32 -3.51
C ARG A 55 -15.07 1.95 -4.73
N ILE A 56 -13.87 2.52 -4.59
CA ILE A 56 -13.15 3.13 -5.70
C ILE A 56 -12.72 2.09 -6.73
N ARG A 57 -12.29 0.90 -6.27
CA ARG A 57 -11.89 -0.21 -7.15
C ARG A 57 -13.08 -0.99 -7.74
N GLY A 58 -14.30 -0.77 -7.27
CA GLY A 58 -15.49 -1.50 -7.71
C GLY A 58 -15.45 -2.99 -7.37
N VAL A 59 -14.79 -3.37 -6.26
CA VAL A 59 -14.66 -4.77 -5.83
C VAL A 59 -15.48 -5.04 -4.57
N ASP A 60 -15.98 -6.26 -4.44
CA ASP A 60 -16.72 -6.71 -3.26
C ASP A 60 -15.79 -7.06 -2.09
N ASP A 61 -16.36 -7.50 -0.97
CA ASP A 61 -15.65 -7.92 0.24
C ASP A 61 -14.88 -9.24 0.08
N LYS A 62 -15.31 -10.09 -0.85
CA LYS A 62 -14.68 -11.38 -1.18
C LYS A 62 -13.40 -11.22 -1.99
N HIS A 63 -13.24 -10.11 -2.72
CA HIS A 63 -12.02 -9.82 -3.44
C HIS A 63 -10.84 -9.60 -2.47
N HIS A 64 -9.76 -10.35 -2.67
CA HIS A 64 -8.52 -10.14 -1.91
C HIS A 64 -7.92 -8.77 -2.24
N LEU A 65 -7.63 -8.00 -1.20
CA LEU A 65 -6.77 -6.83 -1.32
C LEU A 65 -5.31 -7.23 -1.13
N THR A 66 -4.40 -6.34 -1.48
CA THR A 66 -2.96 -6.56 -1.40
C THR A 66 -2.38 -5.87 -0.17
N LEU A 67 -1.54 -6.59 0.56
CA LEU A 67 -0.66 -6.01 1.58
C LEU A 67 0.67 -5.64 0.95
N LEU A 68 1.02 -4.35 0.98
CA LEU A 68 2.34 -3.87 0.59
C LEU A 68 3.31 -4.10 1.75
N CYS A 69 4.27 -4.98 1.54
CA CYS A 69 5.34 -5.27 2.48
C CYS A 69 6.66 -4.66 1.96
N ARG A 70 7.47 -4.12 2.86
CA ARG A 70 8.79 -3.53 2.58
C ARG A 70 9.78 -4.57 2.08
N ASP A 71 9.75 -5.76 2.67
CA ASP A 71 10.66 -6.85 2.36
C ASP A 71 10.08 -8.22 2.76
N LEU A 72 10.79 -9.29 2.42
CA LEU A 72 10.41 -10.67 2.71
C LEU A 72 10.31 -11.00 4.22
N SER A 73 11.01 -10.23 5.06
CA SER A 73 10.96 -10.43 6.51
C SER A 73 9.65 -9.92 7.08
N GLU A 74 9.13 -8.80 6.55
CA GLU A 74 7.85 -8.25 6.98
C GLU A 74 6.66 -9.17 6.62
N ILE A 75 6.75 -9.95 5.55
CA ILE A 75 5.69 -10.89 5.16
C ILE A 75 5.39 -11.89 6.30
N ALA A 76 6.41 -12.34 7.05
CA ALA A 76 6.23 -13.27 8.16
C ALA A 76 5.36 -12.73 9.30
N VAL A 77 5.20 -11.41 9.40
CA VAL A 77 4.33 -10.75 10.39
C VAL A 77 2.86 -10.96 10.03
N TYR A 78 2.53 -10.99 8.74
CA TYR A 78 1.15 -10.98 8.25
C TYR A 78 0.69 -12.33 7.67
N ALA A 79 1.61 -13.21 7.32
CA ALA A 79 1.30 -14.50 6.70
C ALA A 79 2.16 -15.63 7.27
N LYS A 80 1.60 -16.85 7.28
CA LYS A 80 2.36 -18.07 7.53
C LYS A 80 3.03 -18.48 6.22
N VAL A 81 4.34 -18.32 6.15
CA VAL A 81 5.14 -18.62 4.96
C VAL A 81 6.16 -19.70 5.30
N ASP A 82 6.09 -20.84 4.62
CA ASP A 82 7.02 -21.95 4.81
C ASP A 82 8.31 -21.80 3.97
N ASN A 83 9.27 -22.69 4.20
CA ASN A 83 10.57 -22.68 3.51
C ASN A 83 10.45 -22.91 1.98
N ARG A 84 9.40 -23.57 1.51
CA ARG A 84 9.19 -23.78 0.07
C ARG A 84 8.70 -22.47 -0.56
N GLN A 85 7.75 -21.80 0.08
CA GLN A 85 7.20 -20.53 -0.37
C GLN A 85 8.28 -19.43 -0.36
N TYR A 86 9.08 -19.33 0.71
CA TYR A 86 10.19 -18.36 0.77
C TYR A 86 11.18 -18.51 -0.38
N ARG A 87 11.48 -19.75 -0.79
CA ARG A 87 12.40 -20.02 -1.90
C ARG A 87 11.83 -19.70 -3.28
N LEU A 88 10.50 -19.62 -3.42
CA LEU A 88 9.84 -19.27 -4.68
C LEU A 88 9.75 -17.76 -4.90
N VAL A 89 9.68 -16.96 -3.83
CA VAL A 89 9.57 -15.51 -3.92
C VAL A 89 10.95 -14.83 -4.03
N LYS A 90 12.02 -15.54 -3.64
CA LYS A 90 13.40 -15.05 -3.70
C LYS A 90 13.94 -14.96 -5.13
#